data_AF-A0A2M8NID3-F1
#
_entry.id   AF-A0A2M8NID3-F1
#
_cell.length_a   1.000
_cell.length_b   1.000
_cell.length_c   1.000
_cell.angle_alpha   90.00
_cell.angle_beta   90.00
_cell.angle_gamma   90.00
#
_symmetry.space_group_name_H-M   'P 1'
#
loop_
_entity.id
_entity.type
_entity.pdbx_description
1 polymer ?
#
loop_
_entity_poly.entity_id
_entity_poly.type
_entity_poly.pdbx_seq_one_letter_code
_entity_poly.pdbx_strand_id
1 'polypeptide(L)' 'MQYRDFGRTGWKVSAISFGAWAIGSAWGKVDDAESMAAMH' A
#
# COMPACT_ATOMS: atom_id res chain seq x y z
N MET A 1 -7.40 -6.78 14.52
CA MET A 1 -6.28 -6.48 13.59
C MET A 1 -5.00 -7.07 14.17
N GLN A 2 -4.22 -7.82 13.39
CA GLN A 2 -2.96 -8.44 13.83
C GLN A 2 -1.77 -7.57 13.43
N TYR A 3 -0.76 -7.41 14.30
CA TYR A 3 0.43 -6.57 14.07
C TYR A 3 1.72 -7.37 14.30
N ARG A 4 2.77 -7.08 13.54
CA ARG A 4 4.08 -7.77 13.57
C ARG A 4 5.21 -6.76 13.64
N ASP A 5 6.32 -7.15 14.26
CA ASP A 5 7.50 -6.28 14.33
C ASP A 5 8.17 -6.18 12.95
N PHE A 6 8.46 -4.95 12.53
CA PHE A 6 9.13 -4.66 11.27
C PHE A 6 10.65 -4.72 11.45
N GLY A 7 11.19 -5.93 11.55
CA GLY A 7 12.62 -6.14 11.73
C GLY A 7 13.12 -5.48 13.02
N ARG A 8 14.19 -4.68 12.92
CA ARG A 8 14.85 -4.03 14.08
C ARG A 8 14.46 -2.56 14.27
N THR A 9 13.46 -2.06 13.54
CA THR A 9 13.07 -0.64 13.58
C THR A 9 12.28 -0.27 14.84
N GLY A 10 11.79 -1.26 15.59
CA GLY A 10 10.88 -1.06 16.72
C GLY A 10 9.45 -0.75 16.32
N TRP A 11 9.12 -0.77 15.01
CA TRP A 11 7.78 -0.51 14.52
C TRP A 11 6.93 -1.77 14.50
N LYS A 12 5.65 -1.62 14.85
CA LYS A 12 4.62 -2.66 14.68
C LYS A 12 3.77 -2.34 13.47
N VAL A 13 3.84 -3.17 12.44
CA VAL A 13 3.09 -3.02 11.18
C VAL A 13 1.95 -4.02 11.11
N SER A 14 0.86 -3.67 10.43
CA SER A 14 -0.26 -4.60 10.24
C SER A 14 0.18 -5.83 9.45
N ALA A 15 -0.29 -7.01 9.85
CA ALA A 15 -0.03 -8.26 9.14
C ALA A 15 -0.60 -8.28 7.72
N ILE A 16 -1.59 -7.42 7.43
CA ILE A 16 -2.19 -7.21 6.11
C ILE A 16 -2.04 -5.72 5.77
N SER A 17 -1.43 -5.41 4.63
CA SER A 17 -1.17 -4.04 4.17
C SER A 17 -1.60 -3.87 2.71
N PHE A 18 -1.78 -2.62 2.28
CA PHE A 18 -2.17 -2.27 0.92
C PHE A 18 -0.98 -2.31 -0.04
N GLY A 19 -1.11 -3.05 -1.14
CA GLY A 19 -0.10 -3.13 -2.20
C GLY A 19 -0.37 -2.09 -3.29
N ALA A 20 0.47 -1.07 -3.39
CA ALA A 20 0.30 0.03 -4.35
C ALA A 20 1.04 -0.19 -5.68
N TRP A 21 1.33 -1.44 -6.08
CA TRP A 21 2.10 -1.74 -7.30
C TRP A 21 1.44 -1.20 -8.59
N ALA A 22 0.11 -1.25 -8.68
CA ALA A 22 -0.63 -0.72 -9.83
C ALA A 22 -0.81 0.80 -9.79
N ILE A 23 -0.42 1.45 -8.70
CA ILE A 23 -0.55 2.90 -8.53
C ILE A 23 0.77 3.53 -8.96
N GLY A 24 0.73 4.26 -10.09
CA GLY A 24 1.89 4.90 -10.68
C GLY A 24 2.29 4.27 -12.01
N SER A 25 1.47 4.51 -13.04
CA SER A 25 1.77 4.65 -14.49
C SER A 25 2.90 3.88 -15.19
N ALA A 26 3.48 2.83 -14.60
CA ALA A 26 4.59 2.07 -15.19
C ALA A 26 4.14 1.07 -16.28
N TRP A 27 2.82 0.83 -16.41
CA TRP A 27 2.23 -0.12 -17.38
C TRP A 27 1.21 0.52 -18.34
N GLY A 28 1.09 1.84 -18.36
CA GLY A 28 0.13 2.57 -19.20
C GLY A 28 -0.41 3.83 -18.52
N LYS A 29 -1.34 4.53 -19.21
CA LYS A 29 -2.03 5.70 -18.66
C LYS A 29 -2.88 5.23 -17.47
N VAL A 30 -2.48 5.60 -16.26
CA VAL A 30 -3.27 5.38 -15.04
C VAL A 30 -4.05 6.65 -14.76
N ASP A 31 -5.34 6.52 -14.49
CA ASP A 31 -6.19 7.63 -14.08
C ASP A 31 -5.98 7.89 -12.58
N ASP A 32 -5.56 9.11 -12.25
CA ASP A 32 -5.27 9.53 -10.87
C ASP A 32 -6.53 9.46 -9.98
N ALA A 33 -7.73 9.60 -10.56
CA ALA A 33 -8.99 9.52 -9.81
C ALA A 33 -9.30 8.10 -9.29
N GLU A 34 -8.94 7.07 -10.06
CA GLU A 34 -9.15 5.67 -9.68
C GLU A 34 -8.17 5.24 -8.57
N SER A 35 -6.95 5.77 -8.60
CA SER A 35 -5.92 5.51 -7.57
C SER A 35 -6.33 6.03 -6.19
N MET A 36 -6.98 7.20 -6.14
CA MET A 36 -7.47 7.79 -4.89
C MET A 36 -8.65 7.01 -4.29
N ALA A 37 -9.51 6.41 -5.13
CA ALA A 37 -10.63 5.59 -4.66
C ALA A 37 -10.19 4.27 -4.01
N ALA A 38 -9.04 3.72 -4.40
CA ALA A 38 -8.50 2.48 -3.83
C ALA A 38 -7.84 2.65 -2.44
N MET A 39 -7.58 3.88 -2.01
CA MET A 39 -6.96 4.20 -0.71
C MET A 39 -7.95 4.32 0.46
N HIS A 40 -9.26 4.12 0.22
CA HIS A 40 -10.33 4.27 1.21
C HIS A 40 -10.79 2.94 1.83
#